data_AF-A0A9W6SZT7-F1
#
_entry.id   AF-A0A9W6SZT7-F1
#
_cell.length_a   1.000
_cell.length_b   1.000
_cell.length_c   1.000
_cell.angle_alpha   90.00
_cell.angle_beta   90.00
_cell.angle_gamma   90.00
#
_symmetry.space_group_name_H-M   'P 1'
#
loop_
_entity.id
_entity.type
_entity.pdbx_description
1 polymer ?
#
loop_
_entity_poly.entity_id
_entity_poly.type
_entity_poly.pdbx_seq_one_letter_code
_entity_poly.pdbx_strand_id
1 'polypeptide(L)'
;MCFPLEIGGGNGFTGLLTGCKLNIPCVDADLMGRAYPTHHQTIPVVVSDKPVYSPTVMSNGLTTSIYAITQNDFYVEKMLRASLAEIGCTVGVVNAPIKGKDMDEWSIHNSLSLAWRIGRAVNISRQNIEIDKLPENIIASFGGPECGKLIFEGKIIGVKRKLFKGHVYGEVIIEDLQDKSKIMKIPFKNENILASVYDLNKFKDRELSNIGDDDLGEVVCSVPDLITVNDADTGEAIGTPEYRYGLIVFVLALSPDKKWIASEKALKIGGPKAFGLDNLEYKPIGVHKKPVSVIEEYGVK
;
A
#
# COMPACT_ATOMS: atom_id res chain seq x y z
N MET A 1 18.08 13.68 -10.94
CA MET A 1 16.74 13.07 -11.05
C MET A 1 16.24 12.77 -9.65
N CYS A 2 14.93 12.79 -9.44
CA CYS A 2 14.30 12.39 -8.18
C CYS A 2 13.20 11.36 -8.47
N PHE A 3 12.76 10.64 -7.45
CA PHE A 3 11.65 9.70 -7.52
C PHE A 3 11.09 9.48 -6.11
N PRO A 4 9.82 9.11 -5.97
CA PRO A 4 9.21 8.86 -4.67
C PRO A 4 9.73 7.56 -4.03
N LEU A 5 9.71 7.50 -2.70
CA LEU A 5 10.01 6.26 -1.95
C LEU A 5 8.95 5.19 -2.21
N GLU A 6 7.69 5.60 -2.24
CA GLU A 6 6.52 4.75 -2.44
C GLU A 6 5.47 5.50 -3.27
N ILE A 7 4.57 4.78 -3.93
CA ILE A 7 3.54 5.38 -4.77
C ILE A 7 2.32 5.89 -3.99
N GLY A 8 2.19 5.54 -2.71
CA GLY A 8 1.03 5.84 -1.88
C GLY A 8 0.93 7.31 -1.44
N GLY A 9 -0.29 7.86 -1.51
CA GLY A 9 -0.67 9.14 -0.90
C GLY A 9 0.28 10.31 -1.22
N GLY A 10 0.65 11.07 -0.18
CA GLY A 10 1.54 12.22 -0.32
C GLY A 10 2.94 11.85 -0.80
N ASN A 11 3.45 10.67 -0.44
CA ASN A 11 4.81 10.23 -0.79
C ASN A 11 4.99 10.05 -2.30
N GLY A 12 3.97 9.52 -3.00
CA GLY A 12 3.96 9.38 -4.45
C GLY A 12 4.08 10.72 -5.18
N PHE A 13 3.49 11.79 -4.62
CA PHE A 13 3.55 13.14 -5.20
C PHE A 13 4.86 13.89 -4.90
N THR A 14 5.57 13.54 -3.83
CA THR A 14 6.77 14.27 -3.39
C THR A 14 7.87 14.29 -4.46
N GLY A 15 8.00 13.21 -5.23
CA GLY A 15 8.94 13.12 -6.35
C GLY A 15 8.65 14.17 -7.44
N LEU A 16 7.38 14.29 -7.85
CA LEU A 16 6.95 15.28 -8.84
C LEU A 16 7.13 16.71 -8.34
N LEU A 17 6.76 16.98 -7.09
CA LEU A 17 6.91 18.29 -6.46
C LEU A 17 8.39 18.70 -6.38
N THR A 18 9.26 17.77 -5.98
CA THR A 18 10.71 18.02 -5.88
C THR A 18 11.31 18.28 -7.25
N GLY A 19 10.94 17.47 -8.25
CA GLY A 19 11.40 17.62 -9.63
C GLY A 19 11.03 18.99 -10.21
N CYS A 20 9.78 19.42 -9.98
CA CYS A 20 9.30 20.73 -10.39
C CYS A 20 10.08 21.87 -9.71
N LYS A 21 10.25 21.82 -8.38
CA LYS A 21 10.96 22.88 -7.63
C LYS A 21 12.44 23.01 -7.99
N LEU A 22 13.11 21.88 -8.25
CA LEU A 22 14.54 21.85 -8.54
C LEU A 22 14.84 21.87 -10.05
N ASN A 23 13.80 21.88 -10.90
CA ASN A 23 13.91 21.76 -12.35
C ASN A 23 14.76 20.55 -12.79
N ILE A 24 14.46 19.38 -12.20
CA ILE A 24 15.10 18.09 -12.54
C ILE A 24 14.05 17.04 -12.91
N PRO A 25 14.39 16.03 -13.74
CA PRO A 25 13.45 14.98 -14.09
C PRO A 25 13.03 14.14 -12.87
N CYS A 26 11.73 13.83 -12.80
CA CYS A 26 11.19 12.80 -11.92
C CYS A 26 11.15 11.47 -12.68
N VAL A 27 11.74 10.42 -12.11
CA VAL A 27 11.70 9.07 -12.71
C VAL A 27 10.34 8.45 -12.42
N ASP A 28 9.76 7.78 -13.42
CA ASP A 28 8.54 7.00 -13.29
C ASP A 28 8.83 5.64 -12.65
N ALA A 29 9.17 5.69 -11.36
CA ALA A 29 9.43 4.53 -10.54
C ALA A 29 9.28 4.89 -9.05
N ASP A 30 9.10 3.88 -8.21
CA ASP A 30 9.22 3.99 -6.76
C ASP A 30 9.90 2.74 -6.19
N LEU A 31 10.06 2.63 -4.86
CA LEU A 31 10.79 1.52 -4.24
C LEU A 31 9.88 0.44 -3.65
N MET A 32 8.56 0.56 -3.78
CA MET A 32 7.57 -0.33 -3.14
C MET A 32 6.45 -0.82 -4.06
N GLY A 33 6.01 -0.05 -5.07
CA GLY A 33 4.85 -0.33 -5.93
C GLY A 33 3.50 -0.29 -5.22
N ARG A 34 3.52 -0.05 -3.91
CA ARG A 34 2.42 0.08 -2.96
C ARG A 34 2.92 0.91 -1.77
N ALA A 35 2.09 1.11 -0.76
CA ALA A 35 2.55 1.61 0.53
C ALA A 35 2.89 0.47 1.50
N TYR A 36 3.93 0.68 2.30
CA TYR A 36 4.28 -0.19 3.43
C TYR A 36 4.48 0.67 4.69
N PRO A 37 4.18 0.13 5.89
CA PRO A 37 4.22 0.94 7.08
C PRO A 37 5.62 1.36 7.48
N THR A 38 6.64 0.61 7.07
CA THR A 38 8.01 0.73 7.59
C THR A 38 9.01 1.04 6.48
N HIS A 39 9.97 1.92 6.76
CA HIS A 39 10.91 2.47 5.77
C HIS A 39 11.80 1.40 5.13
N HIS A 40 12.10 0.33 5.86
CA HIS A 40 12.92 -0.78 5.35
C HIS A 40 12.14 -1.74 4.43
N GLN A 41 10.81 -1.65 4.35
CA GLN A 41 10.00 -2.48 3.45
C GLN A 41 10.06 -1.93 2.02
N THR A 42 11.19 -2.12 1.37
CA THR A 42 11.46 -1.62 0.02
C THR A 42 12.31 -2.59 -0.79
N ILE A 43 12.20 -2.52 -2.11
CA ILE A 43 12.97 -3.37 -3.03
C ILE A 43 14.48 -3.29 -2.84
N PRO A 44 15.11 -2.10 -2.62
CA PRO A 44 16.53 -2.03 -2.31
C PRO A 44 16.97 -2.92 -1.14
N VAL A 45 16.18 -3.00 -0.08
CA VAL A 45 16.47 -3.86 1.09
C VAL A 45 16.25 -5.34 0.77
N VAL A 46 15.31 -5.66 -0.12
CA VAL A 46 15.09 -7.02 -0.61
C VAL A 46 16.30 -7.50 -1.42
N VAL A 47 16.80 -6.69 -2.35
CA VAL A 47 17.86 -7.11 -3.30
C VAL A 47 19.28 -6.93 -2.75
N SER A 48 19.51 -5.99 -1.84
CA SER A 48 20.84 -5.72 -1.28
C SER A 48 21.10 -6.47 0.02
N ASP A 49 22.29 -7.04 0.18
CA ASP A 49 22.76 -7.61 1.46
C ASP A 49 23.49 -6.58 2.35
N LYS A 50 23.64 -5.35 1.84
CA LYS A 50 24.25 -4.23 2.57
C LYS A 50 23.19 -3.17 2.86
N PRO A 51 23.35 -2.38 3.94
CA PRO A 51 22.47 -1.25 4.23
C PRO A 51 22.44 -0.28 3.05
N VAL A 52 21.25 0.13 2.64
CA VAL A 52 21.03 0.96 1.44
C VAL A 52 20.67 2.41 1.76
N TYR A 53 20.18 2.69 2.97
CA TYR A 53 19.66 4.00 3.31
C TYR A 53 20.69 4.97 3.87
N SER A 54 21.82 4.49 4.43
CA SER A 54 22.86 5.37 4.96
C SER A 54 23.78 5.91 3.84
N PRO A 55 24.05 7.23 3.79
CA PRO A 55 23.55 8.27 4.70
C PRO A 55 22.11 8.70 4.41
N THR A 56 21.33 9.01 5.46
CA THR A 56 19.97 9.57 5.36
C THR A 56 19.90 10.93 6.02
N VAL A 57 19.13 11.86 5.46
CA VAL A 57 18.85 13.19 6.03
C VAL A 57 17.36 13.36 6.25
N MET A 58 16.99 13.91 7.40
CA MET A 58 15.61 14.25 7.76
C MET A 58 15.52 15.73 8.16
N SER A 59 14.49 16.45 7.71
CA SER A 59 14.29 17.86 8.07
C SER A 59 12.81 18.24 8.17
N ASN A 60 12.47 19.08 9.15
CA ASN A 60 11.15 19.74 9.24
C ASN A 60 11.18 21.20 8.71
N GLY A 61 12.30 21.63 8.10
CA GLY A 61 12.54 23.00 7.64
C GLY A 61 13.20 23.94 8.66
N LEU A 62 13.20 23.58 9.95
CA LEU A 62 13.88 24.33 11.03
C LEU A 62 15.06 23.56 11.60
N THR A 63 14.87 22.26 11.82
CA THR A 63 15.85 21.33 12.38
C THR A 63 16.13 20.24 11.36
N THR A 64 17.42 19.97 11.14
CA THR A 64 17.89 18.92 10.22
C THR A 64 18.72 17.90 10.98
N SER A 65 18.35 16.64 10.87
CA SER A 65 19.07 15.49 11.42
C SER A 65 19.76 14.73 10.31
N ILE A 66 21.04 14.38 10.50
CA ILE A 66 21.83 13.62 9.54
C ILE A 66 22.26 12.31 10.18
N TYR A 67 21.89 11.21 9.54
CA TYR A 67 22.27 9.85 9.93
C TYR A 67 23.35 9.36 8.97
N ALA A 68 24.61 9.64 9.32
CA ALA A 68 25.75 9.40 8.43
C ALA A 68 26.03 7.91 8.21
N ILE A 69 26.08 7.12 9.29
CA ILE A 69 26.36 5.69 9.25
C ILE A 69 25.42 5.01 10.26
N THR A 70 24.78 3.94 9.82
CA THR A 70 24.00 3.05 10.69
C THR A 70 24.41 1.60 10.46
N GLN A 71 24.13 0.75 11.44
CA GLN A 71 24.48 -0.67 11.36
C GLN A 71 23.66 -1.41 10.29
N ASN A 72 22.37 -1.06 10.16
CA ASN A 72 21.46 -1.60 9.16
C ASN A 72 20.24 -0.69 8.95
N ASP A 73 19.46 -0.97 7.91
CA ASP A 73 18.29 -0.18 7.52
C ASP A 73 17.16 -0.20 8.57
N PHE A 74 17.09 -1.24 9.42
CA PHE A 74 16.14 -1.28 10.54
C PHE A 74 16.48 -0.23 11.62
N TYR A 75 17.77 0.04 11.84
CA TYR A 75 18.19 1.09 12.76
C TYR A 75 17.96 2.49 12.18
N VAL A 76 18.12 2.68 10.87
CA VAL A 76 17.77 3.95 10.20
C VAL A 76 16.32 4.31 10.53
N GLU A 77 15.39 3.38 10.35
CA GLU A 77 13.99 3.62 10.64
C GLU A 77 13.73 3.93 12.11
N LYS A 78 14.31 3.16 13.04
CA LYS A 78 14.14 3.41 14.48
C LYS A 78 14.60 4.81 14.85
N MET A 79 15.73 5.26 14.30
CA MET A 79 16.26 6.59 14.55
C MET A 79 15.38 7.68 13.92
N LEU A 80 14.93 7.48 12.67
CA LEU A 80 14.00 8.41 12.00
C LEU A 80 12.71 8.57 12.81
N ARG A 81 12.09 7.47 13.25
CA ARG A 81 10.85 7.52 14.04
C ARG A 81 11.03 8.15 15.41
N ALA A 82 12.15 7.88 16.08
CA ALA A 82 12.47 8.49 17.37
C ALA A 82 12.61 10.01 17.23
N SER A 83 13.33 10.47 16.20
CA SER A 83 13.49 11.90 15.95
C SER A 83 12.20 12.57 15.46
N LEU A 84 11.39 11.89 14.65
CA LEU A 84 10.10 12.39 14.16
C LEU A 84 9.16 12.79 15.30
N ALA A 85 9.15 12.03 16.39
CA ALA A 85 8.34 12.30 17.58
C ALA A 85 8.71 13.64 18.25
N GLU A 86 9.98 14.04 18.16
CA GLU A 86 10.50 15.26 18.80
C GLU A 86 10.41 16.49 17.89
N ILE A 87 10.51 16.32 16.56
CA ILE A 87 10.64 17.44 15.62
C ILE A 87 9.35 17.83 14.89
N GLY A 88 8.17 17.42 15.38
CA GLY A 88 6.89 17.95 14.92
C GLY A 88 6.06 17.04 14.02
N CYS A 89 6.24 15.72 14.09
CA CYS A 89 5.37 14.71 13.46
C CYS A 89 5.25 14.77 11.92
N THR A 90 5.95 15.68 11.22
CA THR A 90 6.01 15.77 9.76
C THR A 90 7.38 16.26 9.34
N VAL A 91 8.02 15.52 8.44
CA VAL A 91 9.40 15.74 8.01
C VAL A 91 9.56 15.35 6.54
N GLY A 92 10.47 16.00 5.85
CA GLY A 92 11.03 15.49 4.60
C GLY A 92 12.21 14.56 4.90
N VAL A 93 12.33 13.48 4.12
CA VAL A 93 13.45 12.54 4.21
C VAL A 93 14.10 12.41 2.84
N VAL A 94 15.43 12.48 2.80
CA VAL A 94 16.25 12.18 1.63
C VAL A 94 17.19 11.04 2.00
N ASN A 95 17.03 9.93 1.29
CA ASN A 95 17.83 8.73 1.44
C ASN A 95 19.12 8.81 0.60
N ALA A 96 20.04 7.87 0.85
CA ALA A 96 21.22 7.72 0.01
C ALA A 96 20.86 7.57 -1.48
N PRO A 97 21.62 8.18 -2.39
CA PRO A 97 21.32 8.13 -3.81
C PRO A 97 21.56 6.73 -4.38
N ILE A 98 20.64 6.27 -5.23
CA ILE A 98 20.78 5.03 -6.00
C ILE A 98 21.51 5.35 -7.32
N LYS A 99 22.48 4.52 -7.70
CA LYS A 99 23.18 4.69 -8.98
C LYS A 99 22.21 4.31 -10.11
N GLY A 100 22.24 5.05 -11.21
CA GLY A 100 21.34 4.81 -12.35
C GLY A 100 21.36 3.36 -12.88
N LYS A 101 22.53 2.71 -12.88
CA LYS A 101 22.69 1.31 -13.29
C LYS A 101 21.98 0.28 -12.38
N ASP A 102 21.70 0.64 -11.13
CA ASP A 102 21.08 -0.25 -10.14
C ASP A 102 19.55 -0.04 -10.10
N MET A 103 19.03 1.06 -10.69
CA MET A 103 17.61 1.42 -10.64
C MET A 103 16.69 0.35 -11.23
N ASP A 104 17.10 -0.34 -12.29
CA ASP A 104 16.28 -1.36 -12.95
C ASP A 104 15.95 -2.55 -12.03
N GLU A 105 16.90 -2.93 -11.19
CA GLU A 105 16.75 -4.02 -10.23
C GLU A 105 16.14 -3.52 -8.91
N TRP A 106 16.47 -2.28 -8.51
CA TRP A 106 16.18 -1.75 -7.18
C TRP A 106 14.84 -1.01 -7.08
N SER A 107 14.12 -0.81 -8.19
CA SER A 107 12.87 -0.05 -8.22
C SER A 107 11.71 -0.81 -8.88
N ILE A 108 10.51 -0.30 -8.68
CA ILE A 108 9.28 -0.73 -9.35
C ILE A 108 8.93 0.31 -10.39
N HIS A 109 8.83 -0.13 -11.64
CA HIS A 109 8.78 0.76 -12.79
C HIS A 109 7.34 1.12 -13.12
N ASN A 110 7.16 2.30 -13.70
CA ASN A 110 5.90 2.77 -14.25
C ASN A 110 4.78 2.89 -13.17
N SER A 111 5.15 3.12 -11.92
CA SER A 111 4.19 3.23 -10.82
C SER A 111 3.44 4.56 -10.82
N LEU A 112 4.07 5.67 -11.24
CA LEU A 112 3.38 6.94 -11.47
C LEU A 112 2.45 6.82 -12.68
N SER A 113 2.89 6.16 -13.74
CA SER A 113 2.04 5.82 -14.89
C SER A 113 0.81 5.00 -14.47
N LEU A 114 1.00 3.98 -13.64
CA LEU A 114 -0.09 3.14 -13.15
C LEU A 114 -1.10 3.96 -12.32
N ALA A 115 -0.61 4.76 -11.37
CA ALA A 115 -1.45 5.62 -10.55
C ALA A 115 -2.25 6.62 -11.41
N TRP A 116 -1.62 7.22 -12.42
CA TRP A 116 -2.30 8.11 -13.36
C TRP A 116 -3.40 7.39 -14.16
N ARG A 117 -3.15 6.16 -14.61
CA ARG A 117 -4.14 5.37 -15.38
C ARG A 117 -5.35 5.01 -14.54
N ILE A 118 -5.14 4.55 -13.32
CA ILE A 118 -6.23 4.24 -12.39
C ILE A 118 -7.03 5.50 -12.11
N GLY A 119 -6.37 6.61 -11.78
CA GLY A 119 -7.04 7.89 -11.54
C GLY A 119 -7.85 8.38 -12.75
N ARG A 120 -7.28 8.23 -13.96
CA ARG A 120 -7.99 8.55 -15.20
C ARG A 120 -9.22 7.66 -15.41
N ALA A 121 -9.12 6.36 -15.17
CA ALA A 121 -10.24 5.42 -15.33
C ALA A 121 -11.37 5.71 -14.34
N VAL A 122 -11.04 6.01 -13.08
CA VAL A 122 -12.02 6.45 -12.07
C VAL A 122 -12.69 7.74 -12.52
N ASN A 123 -11.92 8.73 -12.96
CA ASN A 123 -12.46 10.01 -13.41
C ASN A 123 -13.39 9.87 -14.63
N ILE A 124 -13.01 9.06 -15.62
CA ILE A 124 -13.85 8.79 -16.80
C ILE A 124 -15.13 8.04 -16.41
N SER A 125 -15.04 7.01 -15.56
CA SER A 125 -16.21 6.24 -15.09
C SER A 125 -17.22 7.16 -14.39
N ARG A 126 -16.75 8.09 -13.57
CA ARG A 126 -17.61 9.11 -12.93
C ARG A 126 -18.27 10.05 -13.93
N GLN A 127 -17.52 10.51 -14.93
CA GLN A 127 -18.05 11.39 -15.99
C GLN A 127 -19.12 10.68 -16.84
N ASN A 128 -18.97 9.37 -17.04
CA ASN A 128 -19.90 8.55 -17.81
C ASN A 128 -21.05 7.97 -16.97
N ILE A 129 -21.08 8.19 -15.65
CA ILE A 129 -22.08 7.64 -14.72
C ILE A 129 -22.05 6.09 -14.72
N GLU A 130 -20.85 5.51 -14.81
CA GLU A 130 -20.59 4.06 -14.79
C GLU A 130 -20.06 3.64 -13.41
N ILE A 131 -20.78 4.01 -12.35
CA ILE A 131 -20.38 3.77 -10.96
C ILE A 131 -20.32 2.27 -10.65
N ASP A 132 -21.28 1.52 -11.19
CA ASP A 132 -21.38 0.06 -11.07
C ASP A 132 -20.20 -0.69 -11.70
N LYS A 133 -19.47 -0.05 -12.62
CA LYS A 133 -18.31 -0.64 -13.32
C LYS A 133 -16.96 -0.17 -12.77
N LEU A 134 -16.96 0.61 -11.68
CA LEU A 134 -15.73 1.13 -11.08
C LEU A 134 -14.73 0.01 -10.75
N PRO A 135 -15.12 -1.10 -10.10
CA PRO A 135 -14.20 -2.22 -9.82
C PRO A 135 -13.53 -2.76 -11.09
N GLU A 136 -14.31 -3.05 -12.13
CA GLU A 136 -13.84 -3.62 -13.39
C GLU A 136 -12.91 -2.65 -14.13
N ASN A 137 -13.27 -1.37 -14.18
CA ASN A 137 -12.49 -0.35 -14.88
C ASN A 137 -11.15 -0.08 -14.18
N ILE A 138 -11.12 -0.11 -12.84
CA ILE A 138 -9.88 -0.02 -12.05
C ILE A 138 -9.00 -1.25 -12.32
N ILE A 139 -9.55 -2.47 -12.24
CA ILE A 139 -8.81 -3.71 -12.50
C ILE A 139 -8.28 -3.74 -13.94
N ALA A 140 -9.09 -3.34 -14.92
CA ALA A 140 -8.67 -3.24 -16.32
C ALA A 140 -7.47 -2.31 -16.49
N SER A 141 -7.49 -1.16 -15.82
CA SER A 141 -6.40 -0.18 -15.85
C SER A 141 -5.14 -0.65 -15.11
N PHE A 142 -5.31 -1.52 -14.11
CA PHE A 142 -4.20 -2.12 -13.37
C PHE A 142 -3.44 -3.19 -14.16
N GLY A 143 -4.12 -3.91 -15.06
CA GLY A 143 -3.53 -4.99 -15.85
C GLY A 143 -4.54 -6.08 -16.29
N GLY A 144 -5.80 -5.94 -15.89
CA GLY A 144 -6.88 -6.86 -16.21
C GLY A 144 -7.18 -7.87 -15.10
N PRO A 145 -8.14 -8.77 -15.33
CA PRO A 145 -8.68 -9.68 -14.31
C PRO A 145 -7.66 -10.71 -13.78
N GLU A 146 -6.55 -10.91 -14.48
CA GLU A 146 -5.43 -11.76 -14.00
C GLU A 146 -4.57 -11.07 -12.95
N CYS A 147 -4.63 -9.73 -12.87
CA CYS A 147 -3.80 -8.90 -11.99
C CYS A 147 -4.57 -8.41 -10.76
N GLY A 148 -5.89 -8.56 -10.73
CA GLY A 148 -6.71 -8.04 -9.64
C GLY A 148 -8.11 -8.61 -9.60
N LYS A 149 -8.73 -8.57 -8.42
CA LYS A 149 -10.08 -9.10 -8.17
C LYS A 149 -10.86 -8.19 -7.22
N LEU A 150 -12.16 -8.06 -7.47
CA LEU A 150 -13.12 -7.60 -6.49
C LEU A 150 -13.34 -8.72 -5.47
N ILE A 151 -12.98 -8.49 -4.20
CA ILE A 151 -13.03 -9.52 -3.16
C ILE A 151 -14.17 -9.32 -2.16
N PHE A 152 -14.77 -8.12 -2.11
CA PHE A 152 -15.91 -7.84 -1.23
C PHE A 152 -16.62 -6.54 -1.61
N GLU A 153 -17.92 -6.46 -1.33
CA GLU A 153 -18.73 -5.25 -1.43
C GLU A 153 -19.61 -5.15 -0.19
N GLY A 154 -19.67 -3.97 0.43
CA GLY A 154 -20.28 -3.89 1.75
C GLY A 154 -20.38 -2.50 2.34
N LYS A 155 -20.98 -2.43 3.53
CA LYS A 155 -21.01 -1.24 4.37
C LYS A 155 -20.03 -1.39 5.52
N ILE A 156 -19.23 -0.36 5.78
CA ILE A 156 -18.42 -0.31 7.01
C ILE A 156 -19.35 -0.23 8.22
N ILE A 157 -19.33 -1.26 9.06
CA ILE A 157 -20.13 -1.34 10.30
C ILE A 157 -19.30 -1.16 11.57
N GLY A 158 -17.97 -1.13 11.45
CA GLY A 158 -17.10 -0.93 12.60
C GLY A 158 -15.68 -0.57 12.19
N VAL A 159 -15.04 0.28 12.99
CA VAL A 159 -13.62 0.61 12.86
C VAL A 159 -13.03 0.68 14.26
N LYS A 160 -12.02 -0.15 14.53
CA LYS A 160 -11.21 -0.09 15.75
C LYS A 160 -9.87 0.55 15.41
N ARG A 161 -9.39 1.49 16.22
CA ARG A 161 -8.10 2.16 16.01
C ARG A 161 -7.35 2.35 17.32
N LYS A 162 -6.03 2.19 17.25
CA LYS A 162 -5.08 2.49 18.32
C LYS A 162 -3.77 2.98 17.72
N LEU A 163 -3.34 4.17 18.12
CA LEU A 163 -1.99 4.66 17.79
C LEU A 163 -0.98 4.00 18.74
N PHE A 164 0.05 3.37 18.19
CA PHE A 164 1.12 2.75 18.97
C PHE A 164 2.46 2.87 18.24
N LYS A 165 3.48 3.42 18.92
CA LYS A 165 4.85 3.62 18.40
C LYS A 165 4.91 4.27 17.00
N GLY A 166 4.07 5.28 16.75
CA GLY A 166 4.05 6.01 15.47
C GLY A 166 3.38 5.27 14.31
N HIS A 167 2.63 4.20 14.59
CA HIS A 167 1.77 3.51 13.64
C HIS A 167 0.33 3.45 14.13
N VAL A 168 -0.62 3.56 13.22
CA VAL A 168 -2.05 3.37 13.48
C VAL A 168 -2.39 1.91 13.25
N TYR A 169 -2.62 1.20 14.34
CA TYR A 169 -3.13 -0.17 14.30
C TYR A 169 -4.64 -0.14 14.37
N GLY A 170 -5.28 -1.04 13.65
CA GLY A 170 -6.72 -1.13 13.70
C GLY A 170 -7.28 -2.24 12.86
N GLU A 171 -8.60 -2.28 12.81
CA GLU A 171 -9.37 -3.23 12.04
C GLU A 171 -10.63 -2.52 11.54
N VAL A 172 -10.92 -2.68 10.24
CA VAL A 172 -12.20 -2.29 9.65
C VAL A 172 -13.06 -3.54 9.46
N ILE A 173 -14.34 -3.41 9.78
CA ILE A 173 -15.35 -4.45 9.70
C ILE A 173 -16.40 -4.01 8.69
N ILE A 174 -16.60 -4.83 7.66
CA ILE A 174 -17.47 -4.55 6.52
C ILE A 174 -18.54 -5.64 6.46
N GLU A 175 -19.81 -5.24 6.48
CA GLU A 175 -20.97 -6.13 6.30
C GLU A 175 -21.36 -6.16 4.82
N ASP A 176 -21.51 -7.36 4.26
CA ASP A 176 -21.94 -7.54 2.87
C ASP A 176 -23.34 -6.94 2.64
N LEU A 177 -23.55 -6.31 1.48
CA LEU A 177 -24.83 -5.67 1.16
C LEU A 177 -25.94 -6.66 0.82
N GLN A 178 -25.59 -7.80 0.22
CA GLN A 178 -26.52 -8.82 -0.26
C GLN A 178 -26.74 -9.92 0.80
N ASP A 179 -25.67 -10.37 1.44
CA ASP A 179 -25.69 -11.44 2.44
C ASP A 179 -25.13 -10.97 3.79
N LYS A 180 -25.98 -10.40 4.64
CA LYS A 180 -25.58 -9.87 5.95
C LYS A 180 -24.98 -10.89 6.92
N SER A 181 -25.01 -12.20 6.61
CA SER A 181 -24.24 -13.16 7.41
C SER A 181 -22.75 -13.10 7.11
N LYS A 182 -22.34 -12.55 5.96
CA LYS A 182 -20.95 -12.41 5.57
C LYS A 182 -20.37 -11.09 6.04
N ILE A 183 -19.26 -11.20 6.75
CA ILE A 183 -18.50 -10.07 7.27
C ILE A 183 -17.06 -10.17 6.81
N MET A 184 -16.54 -9.08 6.23
CA MET A 184 -15.12 -8.94 6.00
C MET A 184 -14.45 -8.17 7.13
N LYS A 185 -13.34 -8.69 7.64
CA LYS A 185 -12.43 -7.99 8.55
C LYS A 185 -11.10 -7.74 7.87
N ILE A 186 -10.60 -6.52 8.00
CA ILE A 186 -9.31 -6.10 7.45
C ILE A 186 -8.49 -5.43 8.56
N PRO A 187 -7.55 -6.15 9.19
CA PRO A 187 -6.58 -5.51 10.06
C PRO A 187 -5.60 -4.65 9.25
N PHE A 188 -5.20 -3.53 9.84
CA PHE A 188 -4.27 -2.59 9.24
C PHE A 188 -3.25 -2.08 10.26
N LYS A 189 -2.06 -1.74 9.75
CA LYS A 189 -1.00 -0.98 10.43
C LYS A 189 -0.60 0.14 9.48
N ASN A 190 -1.26 1.29 9.53
CA ASN A 190 -1.30 2.32 8.47
C ASN A 190 -1.86 1.83 7.12
N GLU A 191 -1.48 0.64 6.67
CA GLU A 191 -1.92 -0.01 5.44
C GLU A 191 -2.67 -1.32 5.75
N ASN A 192 -3.58 -1.73 4.85
CA ASN A 192 -4.33 -2.98 4.96
C ASN A 192 -3.38 -4.20 4.79
N ILE A 193 -3.50 -5.18 5.70
CA ILE A 193 -2.54 -6.30 5.82
C ILE A 193 -3.15 -7.62 5.34
N LEU A 194 -4.39 -7.87 5.74
CA LEU A 194 -5.10 -9.14 5.55
C LEU A 194 -6.56 -8.81 5.25
N ALA A 195 -7.21 -9.61 4.42
CA ALA A 195 -8.65 -9.58 4.24
C ALA A 195 -9.18 -10.99 4.51
N SER A 196 -10.09 -11.07 5.47
CA SER A 196 -10.71 -12.32 5.91
C SER A 196 -12.22 -12.21 5.90
N VAL A 197 -12.90 -13.23 5.38
CA VAL A 197 -14.36 -13.33 5.35
C VAL A 197 -14.83 -14.33 6.40
N TYR A 198 -15.86 -13.95 7.14
CA TYR A 198 -16.51 -14.74 8.17
C TYR A 198 -17.98 -14.94 7.81
N ASP A 199 -18.51 -16.13 8.07
CA ASP A 199 -19.93 -16.41 7.96
C ASP A 199 -20.53 -16.54 9.36
N LEU A 200 -21.34 -15.57 9.75
CA LEU A 200 -21.99 -15.48 11.05
C LEU A 200 -22.94 -16.66 11.30
N ASN A 201 -23.42 -17.35 10.25
CA ASN A 201 -24.26 -18.54 10.40
C ASN A 201 -23.52 -19.71 11.09
N LYS A 202 -22.19 -19.67 11.15
CA LYS A 202 -21.38 -20.66 11.87
C LYS A 202 -21.41 -20.48 13.40
N PHE A 203 -21.92 -19.36 13.89
CA PHE A 203 -21.98 -19.05 15.33
C PHE A 203 -23.43 -19.12 15.83
N LYS A 204 -23.64 -19.73 17.01
CA LYS A 204 -24.98 -20.00 17.57
C LYS A 204 -25.86 -18.75 17.66
N ASP A 205 -25.28 -17.63 18.09
CA ASP A 205 -26.00 -16.36 18.27
C ASP A 205 -25.76 -15.36 17.12
N ARG A 206 -25.01 -15.77 16.08
CA ARG A 206 -24.66 -14.95 14.90
C ARG A 206 -24.02 -13.60 15.24
N GLU A 207 -23.45 -13.45 16.43
CA GLU A 207 -22.81 -12.20 16.84
C GLU A 207 -21.32 -12.16 16.49
N LEU A 208 -20.85 -10.97 16.09
CA LEU A 208 -19.44 -10.67 15.83
C LEU A 208 -18.52 -10.85 17.06
N SER A 209 -19.09 -10.71 18.26
CA SER A 209 -18.43 -10.93 19.55
C SER A 209 -17.92 -12.37 19.73
N ASN A 210 -18.48 -13.33 19.00
CA ASN A 210 -18.12 -14.74 19.07
C ASN A 210 -16.92 -15.12 18.19
N ILE A 211 -16.44 -14.21 17.34
CA ILE A 211 -15.21 -14.43 16.57
C ILE A 211 -14.05 -14.17 17.53
N GLY A 212 -13.35 -15.23 17.93
CA GLY A 212 -12.16 -15.12 18.76
C GLY A 212 -11.05 -14.33 18.08
N ASP A 213 -10.21 -13.67 18.87
CA ASP A 213 -9.11 -12.83 18.34
C ASP A 213 -8.10 -13.62 17.49
N ASP A 214 -7.98 -14.94 17.70
CA ASP A 214 -7.09 -15.84 16.95
C ASP A 214 -7.75 -16.49 15.70
N ASP A 215 -9.06 -16.28 15.48
CA ASP A 215 -9.75 -16.83 14.32
C ASP A 215 -9.53 -15.93 13.10
N LEU A 216 -8.75 -16.43 12.14
CA LEU A 216 -8.44 -15.72 10.89
C LEU A 216 -9.57 -15.81 9.84
N GLY A 217 -10.65 -16.57 10.08
CA GLY A 217 -11.71 -16.77 9.11
C GLY A 217 -11.23 -17.38 7.80
N GLU A 218 -11.98 -17.17 6.73
CA GLU A 218 -11.53 -17.50 5.37
C GLU A 218 -10.65 -16.35 4.85
N VAL A 219 -9.34 -16.56 4.86
CA VAL A 219 -8.39 -15.58 4.30
C VAL A 219 -8.53 -15.54 2.79
N VAL A 220 -8.98 -14.39 2.26
CA VAL A 220 -9.17 -14.17 0.82
C VAL A 220 -8.00 -13.41 0.19
N CYS A 221 -7.27 -12.61 0.96
CA CYS A 221 -6.09 -11.88 0.49
C CYS A 221 -5.16 -11.52 1.64
N SER A 222 -3.85 -11.47 1.40
CA SER A 222 -2.86 -10.98 2.35
C SER A 222 -1.70 -10.30 1.63
N VAL A 223 -0.98 -9.42 2.33
CA VAL A 223 0.29 -8.85 1.86
C VAL A 223 1.26 -9.94 1.35
N PRO A 224 2.08 -9.69 0.31
CA PRO A 224 2.35 -8.40 -0.35
C PRO A 224 1.26 -7.89 -1.31
N ASP A 225 0.20 -8.66 -1.60
CA ASP A 225 -0.91 -8.17 -2.44
C ASP A 225 -1.49 -6.87 -1.87
N LEU A 226 -1.82 -5.94 -2.76
CA LEU A 226 -2.41 -4.65 -2.38
C LEU A 226 -3.90 -4.84 -2.13
N ILE A 227 -4.31 -4.63 -0.88
CA ILE A 227 -5.71 -4.59 -0.46
C ILE A 227 -6.12 -3.12 -0.38
N THR A 228 -7.05 -2.70 -1.23
CA THR A 228 -7.59 -1.34 -1.24
C THR A 228 -9.08 -1.38 -0.94
N VAL A 229 -9.52 -0.46 -0.07
CA VAL A 229 -10.93 -0.24 0.26
C VAL A 229 -11.31 1.05 -0.43
N ASN A 230 -12.28 0.99 -1.32
CA ASN A 230 -12.68 2.09 -2.18
C ASN A 230 -14.10 2.52 -1.85
N ASP A 231 -14.35 3.82 -1.91
CA ASP A 231 -15.69 4.38 -1.80
C ASP A 231 -16.52 3.96 -3.03
N ALA A 232 -17.71 3.41 -2.80
CA ALA A 232 -18.51 2.82 -3.88
C ALA A 232 -19.07 3.85 -4.86
N ASP A 233 -19.29 5.09 -4.43
CA ASP A 233 -19.87 6.14 -5.27
C ASP A 233 -18.80 6.86 -6.10
N THR A 234 -17.60 7.02 -5.54
CA THR A 234 -16.52 7.81 -6.16
C THR A 234 -15.41 6.96 -6.77
N GLY A 235 -15.25 5.71 -6.34
CA GLY A 235 -14.12 4.83 -6.71
C GLY A 235 -12.79 5.23 -6.08
N GLU A 236 -12.75 6.31 -5.30
CA GLU A 236 -11.55 6.78 -4.62
C GLU A 236 -11.14 5.80 -3.52
N ALA A 237 -9.84 5.53 -3.41
CA ALA A 237 -9.31 4.69 -2.35
C ALA A 237 -9.39 5.43 -1.01
N ILE A 238 -10.04 4.82 -0.02
CA ILE A 238 -10.21 5.40 1.31
C ILE A 238 -8.98 5.03 2.14
N GLY A 239 -8.29 6.04 2.67
CA GLY A 239 -7.18 5.82 3.59
C GLY A 239 -7.65 5.22 4.91
N THR A 240 -6.79 4.43 5.57
CA THR A 240 -7.10 3.88 6.90
C THR A 240 -7.48 4.92 7.96
N PRO A 241 -7.01 6.19 7.93
CA PRO A 241 -7.51 7.25 8.81
C PRO A 241 -8.94 7.73 8.51
N GLU A 242 -9.43 7.49 7.29
CA GLU A 242 -10.71 7.99 6.79
C GLU A 242 -11.86 6.98 6.89
N TYR A 243 -11.56 5.70 7.18
CA TYR A 243 -12.60 4.71 7.47
C TYR A 243 -13.56 5.22 8.55
N ARG A 244 -14.85 5.17 8.27
CA ARG A 244 -15.91 5.59 9.19
C ARG A 244 -17.13 4.71 8.99
N TYR A 245 -17.91 4.54 10.06
CA TYR A 245 -19.16 3.82 10.00
C TYR A 245 -20.08 4.39 8.92
N GLY A 246 -20.75 3.50 8.18
CA GLY A 246 -21.78 3.86 7.22
C GLY A 246 -21.29 4.09 5.79
N LEU A 247 -19.97 4.12 5.53
CA LEU A 247 -19.47 4.15 4.16
C LEU A 247 -19.85 2.88 3.40
N ILE A 248 -20.34 3.05 2.19
CA ILE A 248 -20.53 1.96 1.23
C ILE A 248 -19.24 1.83 0.43
N VAL A 249 -18.69 0.63 0.39
CA VAL A 249 -17.35 0.38 -0.13
C VAL A 249 -17.30 -0.90 -0.95
N PHE A 250 -16.35 -0.95 -1.87
CA PHE A 250 -15.88 -2.19 -2.47
C PHE A 250 -14.40 -2.40 -2.13
N VAL A 251 -13.96 -3.65 -2.08
CA VAL A 251 -12.60 -4.03 -1.71
C VAL A 251 -11.95 -4.75 -2.87
N LEU A 252 -10.83 -4.20 -3.35
CA LEU A 252 -10.02 -4.85 -4.39
C LEU A 252 -8.77 -5.47 -3.78
N ALA A 253 -8.40 -6.63 -4.30
CA ALA A 253 -7.10 -7.25 -4.12
C ALA A 253 -6.34 -7.21 -5.45
N LEU A 254 -5.14 -6.64 -5.44
CA LEU A 254 -4.32 -6.41 -6.62
C LEU A 254 -2.94 -7.07 -6.44
N SER A 255 -2.46 -7.76 -7.47
CA SER A 255 -1.19 -8.50 -7.45
C SER A 255 -0.01 -7.56 -7.16
N PRO A 256 1.04 -8.01 -6.47
CA PRO A 256 2.18 -7.17 -6.15
C PRO A 256 3.12 -7.09 -7.36
N ASP A 257 4.15 -6.25 -7.29
CA ASP A 257 5.28 -6.42 -8.22
C ASP A 257 5.95 -7.78 -7.99
N LYS A 258 6.37 -8.43 -9.09
CA LYS A 258 7.04 -9.73 -9.04
C LYS A 258 8.24 -9.75 -8.09
N LYS A 259 8.91 -8.61 -7.88
CA LYS A 259 10.07 -8.50 -6.96
C LYS A 259 9.70 -8.79 -5.50
N TRP A 260 8.46 -8.56 -5.09
CA TRP A 260 7.98 -8.87 -3.73
C TRP A 260 7.78 -10.36 -3.46
N ILE A 261 7.70 -11.16 -4.52
CA ILE A 261 7.47 -12.61 -4.45
C ILE A 261 8.61 -13.41 -5.08
N ALA A 262 9.69 -12.75 -5.51
CA ALA A 262 10.80 -13.37 -6.22
C ALA A 262 11.74 -14.18 -5.31
N SER A 263 11.71 -13.96 -3.99
CA SER A 263 12.59 -14.65 -3.05
C SER A 263 11.96 -14.79 -1.67
N GLU A 264 12.48 -15.71 -0.86
CA GLU A 264 12.11 -15.84 0.55
C GLU A 264 12.39 -14.57 1.34
N LYS A 265 13.48 -13.86 1.01
CA LYS A 265 13.83 -12.57 1.63
C LYS A 265 12.76 -11.51 1.33
N ALA A 266 12.25 -11.48 0.11
CA ALA A 266 11.16 -10.56 -0.28
C ALA A 266 9.90 -10.84 0.55
N LEU A 267 9.48 -12.10 0.64
CA LEU A 267 8.32 -12.50 1.45
C LEU A 267 8.52 -12.30 2.95
N LYS A 268 9.75 -12.46 3.45
CA LYS A 268 10.09 -12.18 4.85
C LYS A 268 9.99 -10.69 5.19
N ILE A 269 10.23 -9.80 4.23
CA ILE A 269 10.17 -8.34 4.40
C ILE A 269 8.76 -7.80 4.15
N GLY A 270 8.10 -8.23 3.06
CA GLY A 270 6.84 -7.65 2.59
C GLY A 270 5.61 -8.56 2.72
N GLY A 271 5.77 -9.82 3.11
CA GLY A 271 4.69 -10.81 3.24
C GLY A 271 4.16 -10.97 4.65
N PRO A 272 3.27 -11.96 4.90
CA PRO A 272 2.47 -12.04 6.12
C PRO A 272 3.29 -12.12 7.41
N LYS A 273 4.41 -12.86 7.37
CA LYS A 273 5.32 -13.02 8.51
C LYS A 273 5.94 -11.69 8.98
N ALA A 274 6.15 -10.73 8.07
CA ALA A 274 6.65 -9.40 8.43
C ALA A 274 5.67 -8.63 9.34
N PHE A 275 4.39 -9.03 9.34
CA PHE A 275 3.32 -8.43 10.11
C PHE A 275 2.86 -9.29 11.29
N GLY A 276 3.63 -10.33 11.65
CA GLY A 276 3.32 -11.22 12.78
C GLY A 276 2.31 -12.32 12.46
N LEU A 277 2.00 -12.56 11.18
CA LEU A 277 1.15 -13.66 10.73
C LEU A 277 2.02 -14.90 10.43
N ASP A 278 2.70 -15.43 11.47
CA ASP A 278 3.74 -16.45 11.32
C ASP A 278 3.24 -17.77 10.70
N ASN A 279 1.98 -18.11 10.98
CA ASN A 279 1.33 -19.34 10.54
C ASN A 279 0.58 -19.19 9.20
N LEU A 280 0.59 -18.00 8.58
CA LEU A 280 -0.10 -17.76 7.32
C LEU A 280 0.85 -17.96 6.14
N GLU A 281 0.52 -18.94 5.29
CA GLU A 281 1.19 -19.11 4.00
C GLU A 281 0.62 -18.11 2.99
N TYR A 282 1.51 -17.37 2.31
CA TYR A 282 1.12 -16.40 1.29
C TYR A 282 0.62 -17.11 0.03
N LYS A 283 -0.55 -16.69 -0.45
CA LYS A 283 -1.16 -17.15 -1.70
C LYS A 283 -1.42 -15.94 -2.61
N PRO A 284 -0.76 -15.84 -3.77
CA PRO A 284 -0.96 -14.70 -4.68
C PRO A 284 -2.39 -14.62 -5.22
N ILE A 285 -2.97 -13.43 -5.24
CA ILE A 285 -4.29 -13.19 -5.83
C ILE A 285 -4.28 -13.27 -7.37
N GLY A 286 -3.14 -12.96 -7.98
CA GLY A 286 -2.95 -12.81 -9.42
C GLY A 286 -1.49 -12.69 -9.84
N VAL A 287 -1.28 -12.34 -11.11
CA VAL A 287 0.04 -12.23 -11.75
C VAL A 287 0.36 -10.77 -12.06
N HIS A 288 1.57 -10.35 -11.73
CA HIS A 288 2.05 -9.01 -12.08
C HIS A 288 2.15 -8.80 -13.60
N LYS A 289 1.61 -7.69 -14.10
CA LYS A 289 1.90 -7.17 -15.44
C LYS A 289 2.55 -5.79 -15.33
N LYS A 290 3.62 -5.58 -16.11
CA LYS A 290 4.31 -4.30 -16.14
C LYS A 290 3.33 -3.22 -16.65
N PRO A 291 3.12 -2.12 -15.90
CA PRO A 291 2.25 -1.05 -16.37
C PRO A 291 2.78 -0.39 -17.64
N VAL A 292 1.89 0.03 -18.53
CA VAL A 292 2.26 0.78 -19.75
C VAL A 292 2.69 2.20 -19.36
N SER A 293 3.85 2.65 -19.83
CA SER A 293 4.31 4.01 -19.52
C SER A 293 3.43 5.06 -20.19
N VAL A 294 2.95 6.04 -19.42
CA VAL A 294 2.21 7.20 -19.97
C VAL A 294 3.13 8.11 -20.76
N ILE A 295 4.43 8.11 -20.45
CA ILE A 295 5.44 8.89 -21.17
C ILE A 295 5.65 8.30 -22.56
N GLU A 296 5.74 6.97 -22.67
CA GLU A 296 5.89 6.29 -23.96
C GLU A 296 4.63 6.41 -24.83
N GLU A 297 3.43 6.38 -24.22
CA GLU A 297 2.16 6.43 -24.93
C GLU A 297 1.73 7.85 -25.32
N TYR A 298 1.86 8.83 -24.42
CA TYR A 298 1.36 10.20 -24.60
C TYR A 298 2.46 11.25 -24.74
N GLY A 299 3.73 10.87 -24.56
CA GLY A 299 4.84 11.79 -24.71
C GLY A 299 4.93 12.33 -26.13
N VAL A 300 5.14 13.64 -26.24
CA VAL A 300 5.46 14.27 -27.52
C VAL A 300 6.86 13.82 -27.92
N LYS A 301 6.98 13.18 -29.09
CA LYS A 301 8.26 12.78 -29.67
C LYS A 301 9.05 13.99 -30.18
#